data_AF-A0A9P1F0J4-F1
#
_entry.id   AF-A0A9P1F0J4-F1
#
_cell.length_a   1.000
_cell.length_b   1.000
_cell.length_c   1.000
_cell.angle_alpha   90.00
_cell.angle_beta   90.00
_cell.angle_gamma   90.00
#
_symmetry.space_group_name_H-M   'P 1'
#
loop_
_entity.id
_entity.type
_entity.pdbx_description
1 polymer ?
#
loop_
_entity_poly.entity_id
_entity_poly.type
_entity_poly.pdbx_seq_one_letter_code
_entity_poly.pdbx_strand_id
1 'polypeptide(L)'
;MIKFVTEKILKIRQPQAIFLIWEEYAKTAKTGRDPLEFCKRFRYNLAPKLYKMNKTEDRNAETKVLTLFGLRIPLRSSFLEKLRSDGSEVKVDKFGRIELYRDHKNGGLELISRNEEMLEKIRVLMTL
;
A
#
# COMPACT_ATOMS: atom_id res chain seq x y z
N MET A 1 -0.91 -11.03 13.97
CA MET A 1 -0.10 -10.21 13.05
C MET A 1 -0.83 -9.95 11.73
N ILE A 2 -1.07 -10.96 10.88
CA ILE A 2 -1.74 -10.75 9.57
C ILE A 2 -3.14 -10.13 9.74
N LYS A 3 -3.98 -10.68 10.63
CA LYS A 3 -5.32 -10.14 10.92
C LYS A 3 -5.30 -8.65 11.30
N PHE A 4 -4.41 -8.26 12.22
CA PHE A 4 -4.22 -6.86 12.62
C PHE A 4 -3.84 -5.97 11.43
N VAL A 5 -2.90 -6.44 10.60
CA VAL A 5 -2.46 -5.72 9.40
C VAL A 5 -3.61 -5.58 8.40
N THR A 6 -4.37 -6.63 8.13
CA THR A 6 -5.53 -6.60 7.23
C THR A 6 -6.60 -5.61 7.74
N GLU A 7 -6.97 -5.70 9.02
CA GLU A 7 -7.96 -4.78 9.63
C GLU A 7 -7.48 -3.32 9.63
N LYS A 8 -6.18 -3.10 9.83
CA LYS A 8 -5.58 -1.76 9.80
C LYS A 8 -5.55 -1.21 8.37
N ILE A 9 -5.06 -2.00 7.40
CA ILE A 9 -4.90 -1.59 6.00
C ILE A 9 -6.22 -1.17 5.39
N LEU A 10 -7.32 -1.88 5.67
CA LEU A 10 -8.65 -1.50 5.18
C LEU A 10 -9.10 -0.11 5.68
N LYS A 11 -8.47 0.41 6.74
CA LYS A 11 -8.73 1.75 7.29
C LYS A 11 -7.64 2.76 6.93
N ILE A 12 -6.53 2.33 6.30
CA ILE A 12 -5.44 3.22 5.92
C ILE A 12 -5.89 4.08 4.74
N ARG A 13 -5.98 5.39 4.98
CA ARG A 13 -6.25 6.39 3.94
C ARG A 13 -5.00 7.08 3.41
N GLN A 14 -3.87 6.95 4.11
CA GLN A 14 -2.61 7.61 3.79
C GLN A 14 -1.42 6.70 4.09
N PRO A 15 -0.34 6.71 3.30
CA PRO A 15 0.81 5.85 3.55
C PRO A 15 1.41 6.09 4.93
N GLN A 16 1.57 5.03 5.72
CA GLN A 16 2.15 5.12 7.06
C GLN A 16 3.53 4.45 7.08
N ALA A 17 4.39 4.95 7.98
CA ALA A 17 5.64 4.28 8.26
C ALA A 17 5.33 2.92 8.90
N ILE A 18 5.78 1.84 8.25
CA ILE A 18 5.49 0.47 8.68
C ILE A 18 5.91 0.20 10.13
N PHE A 19 6.97 0.88 10.61
CA PHE A 19 7.42 0.81 12.00
C PHE A 19 6.32 1.23 12.99
N LEU A 20 5.58 2.31 12.71
CA LEU A 20 4.52 2.81 13.60
C LEU A 20 3.37 1.80 13.72
N ILE A 21 3.05 1.12 12.62
CA ILE A 21 2.03 0.06 12.62
C ILE A 21 2.46 -1.11 13.50
N TRP A 22 3.74 -1.49 13.45
CA TRP A 22 4.27 -2.55 14.30
C TRP A 22 4.44 -2.16 15.74
N GLU A 23 4.75 -0.91 16.02
CA GLU A 23 4.79 -0.38 17.38
C GLU A 23 3.40 -0.42 18.01
N GLU A 24 2.37 0.02 17.29
CA GLU A 24 0.97 -0.09 17.73
C GLU A 24 0.57 -1.54 17.95
N TYR A 25 0.94 -2.45 17.03
CA TYR A 25 0.68 -3.87 17.20
C TYR A 25 1.36 -4.45 18.45
N ALA A 26 2.63 -4.12 18.67
CA ALA A 26 3.38 -4.61 19.82
C ALA A 26 2.74 -4.19 21.15
N LYS A 27 2.30 -2.92 21.22
CA LYS A 27 1.60 -2.33 22.37
C LYS A 27 0.22 -2.97 22.59
N THR A 28 -0.61 -3.03 21.56
CA THR A 28 -2.00 -3.53 21.65
C THR A 28 -2.08 -5.03 21.93
N ALA A 29 -1.22 -5.83 21.29
CA ALA A 29 -1.21 -7.28 21.48
C ALA A 29 -0.31 -7.73 22.66
N LYS A 30 0.26 -6.80 23.43
CA LYS A 30 1.13 -7.03 24.61
C LYS A 30 2.19 -8.11 24.36
N THR A 31 2.78 -8.11 23.16
CA THR A 31 3.60 -9.25 22.72
C THR A 31 4.98 -9.32 23.38
N GLY A 32 5.44 -8.22 23.99
CA GLY A 32 6.80 -8.07 24.52
C GLY A 32 7.91 -8.06 23.46
N ARG A 33 7.55 -8.08 22.16
CA ARG A 33 8.51 -8.15 21.05
C ARG A 33 8.86 -6.77 20.51
N ASP A 34 10.09 -6.65 20.02
CA ASP A 34 10.60 -5.46 19.35
C ASP A 34 9.86 -5.23 18.01
N PRO A 35 9.28 -4.04 17.77
CA PRO A 35 8.72 -3.65 16.48
C PRO A 35 9.65 -3.88 15.27
N LEU A 36 10.97 -3.78 15.45
CA LEU A 36 11.95 -4.07 14.39
C LEU A 36 11.93 -5.55 14.00
N GLU A 37 11.65 -6.47 14.91
CA GLU A 37 11.50 -7.89 14.60
C GLU A 37 10.28 -8.11 13.68
N PHE A 38 9.19 -7.38 13.93
CA PHE A 38 8.01 -7.40 13.06
C PHE A 38 8.29 -6.79 11.69
N CYS A 39 9.03 -5.68 11.61
CA CYS A 39 9.50 -5.11 10.35
C CYS A 39 10.29 -6.14 9.52
N LYS A 40 11.26 -6.83 10.14
CA LYS A 40 12.08 -7.85 9.48
C LYS A 40 11.22 -9.02 9.01
N ARG A 41 10.39 -9.58 9.89
CA ARG A 41 9.46 -10.68 9.55
C ARG A 41 8.54 -10.29 8.40
N PHE A 42 7.99 -9.09 8.43
CA PHE A 42 7.12 -8.63 7.36
C PHE A 42 7.88 -8.53 6.05
N ARG A 43 9.04 -7.85 6.02
CA ARG A 43 9.84 -7.62 4.82
C ARG A 43 10.33 -8.93 4.18
N TYR A 44 10.83 -9.86 4.98
CA TYR A 44 11.47 -11.08 4.46
C TYR A 44 10.51 -12.25 4.28
N ASN A 45 9.43 -12.32 5.07
CA ASN A 45 8.53 -13.48 5.04
C ASN A 45 7.17 -13.18 4.43
N LEU A 46 6.55 -12.03 4.78
CA LEU A 46 5.17 -11.75 4.40
C LEU A 46 5.07 -10.99 3.07
N ALA A 47 5.83 -9.90 2.92
CA ALA A 47 5.81 -9.07 1.72
C ALA A 47 6.12 -9.87 0.43
N PRO A 48 7.09 -10.81 0.40
CA PRO A 48 7.33 -11.62 -0.79
C PRO A 48 6.17 -12.58 -1.10
N LYS A 49 5.41 -12.99 -0.08
CA LYS A 49 4.25 -13.88 -0.22
C LYS A 49 2.98 -13.13 -0.62
N LEU A 50 2.86 -11.83 -0.36
CA LEU A 50 1.72 -11.02 -0.83
C LEU A 50 1.55 -11.12 -2.36
N TYR A 51 2.65 -11.17 -3.10
CA TYR A 51 2.63 -11.35 -4.56
C TYR A 51 2.29 -12.78 -5.02
N LYS A 52 2.37 -13.77 -4.12
CA LYS A 52 2.05 -15.18 -4.38
C LYS A 52 0.63 -15.57 -3.94
N MET A 53 -0.07 -14.71 -3.18
CA MET A 53 -1.47 -14.89 -2.81
C MET A 53 -2.36 -14.66 -4.05
N ASN A 54 -2.39 -15.64 -4.95
CA ASN A 54 -3.14 -15.62 -6.23
C ASN A 54 -4.26 -16.66 -6.25
N LYS A 55 -4.90 -16.94 -5.11
CA LYS A 55 -6.05 -17.85 -5.10
C LYS A 55 -7.19 -17.17 -4.35
N THR A 56 -8.36 -17.14 -4.99
CA THR A 56 -9.68 -16.61 -4.60
C THR A 56 -9.91 -15.09 -4.68
N GLU A 57 -10.53 -14.70 -5.82
CA GLU A 57 -11.43 -13.55 -6.05
C GLU A 57 -10.85 -12.13 -6.21
N ASP A 58 -11.56 -11.33 -7.00
CA ASP A 58 -11.24 -9.96 -7.46
C ASP A 58 -10.86 -8.96 -6.35
N ARG A 59 -11.20 -9.28 -5.10
CA ARG A 59 -10.77 -8.55 -3.89
C ARG A 59 -9.26 -8.58 -3.63
N ASN A 60 -8.51 -9.42 -4.34
CA ASN A 60 -7.07 -9.56 -4.17
C ASN A 60 -6.26 -8.39 -4.74
N ALA A 61 -6.67 -7.79 -5.86
CA ALA A 61 -5.90 -6.72 -6.49
C ALA A 61 -5.95 -5.43 -5.64
N GLU A 62 -7.16 -5.00 -5.26
CA GLU A 62 -7.36 -3.84 -4.39
C GLU A 62 -6.71 -4.02 -3.03
N THR A 63 -6.91 -5.16 -2.37
CA THR A 63 -6.27 -5.42 -1.06
C THR A 63 -4.75 -5.40 -1.16
N LYS A 64 -4.18 -5.94 -2.25
CA LYS A 64 -2.73 -5.85 -2.51
C LYS A 64 -2.31 -4.40 -2.71
N VAL A 65 -3.00 -3.64 -3.56
CA VAL A 65 -2.71 -2.23 -3.82
C VAL A 65 -2.79 -1.41 -2.52
N LEU A 66 -3.86 -1.55 -1.74
CA LEU A 66 -4.03 -0.94 -0.42
C LEU A 66 -2.87 -1.31 0.52
N THR A 67 -2.47 -2.58 0.54
CA THR A 67 -1.35 -3.03 1.38
C THR A 67 -0.03 -2.39 0.96
N LEU A 68 0.25 -2.38 -0.34
CA LEU A 68 1.49 -1.84 -0.90
C LEU A 68 1.57 -0.32 -0.70
N PHE A 69 0.47 0.39 -0.95
CA PHE A 69 0.34 1.82 -0.70
C PHE A 69 0.44 2.15 0.79
N GLY A 70 -0.41 1.55 1.62
CA GLY A 70 -0.52 1.87 3.04
C GLY A 70 0.76 1.57 3.82
N LEU A 71 1.49 0.52 3.46
CA LEU A 71 2.73 0.12 4.13
C LEU A 71 4.02 0.61 3.44
N ARG A 72 3.90 1.43 2.38
CA ARG A 72 5.04 1.95 1.59
C ARG A 72 5.99 0.86 1.08
N ILE A 73 5.42 -0.23 0.57
CA ILE A 73 6.19 -1.36 0.04
C ILE A 73 6.47 -1.11 -1.45
N PRO A 74 7.72 -1.26 -1.93
CA PRO A 74 8.03 -1.18 -3.35
C PRO A 74 7.22 -2.19 -4.16
N LEU A 75 6.59 -1.72 -5.23
CA LEU A 75 5.85 -2.54 -6.16
C LEU A 75 6.82 -3.29 -7.09
N ARG A 76 6.49 -4.53 -7.44
CA ARG A 76 7.24 -5.26 -8.48
C ARG A 76 6.88 -4.71 -9.85
N SER A 77 7.87 -4.52 -10.72
CA SER A 77 7.67 -3.96 -12.06
C SER A 77 6.62 -4.73 -12.87
N SER A 78 6.65 -6.07 -12.85
CA SER A 78 5.64 -6.88 -13.55
C SER A 78 4.21 -6.70 -13.02
N PHE A 79 4.06 -6.38 -11.74
CA PHE A 79 2.74 -6.06 -11.17
C PHE A 79 2.31 -4.64 -11.56
N LEU A 80 3.25 -3.70 -11.68
CA LEU A 80 2.96 -2.34 -12.16
C LEU A 80 2.44 -2.37 -13.59
N GLU A 81 3.13 -3.11 -14.45
CA GLU A 81 2.74 -3.32 -15.84
C GLU A 81 1.36 -3.93 -15.94
N LYS A 82 1.07 -4.95 -15.11
CA LYS A 82 -0.26 -5.54 -15.04
C LYS A 82 -1.34 -4.51 -14.68
N LEU A 83 -1.16 -3.75 -13.58
CA LEU A 83 -2.15 -2.76 -13.15
C LEU A 83 -2.43 -1.72 -14.25
N ARG A 84 -1.38 -1.28 -14.94
CA ARG A 84 -1.52 -0.34 -16.07
C ARG A 84 -2.21 -0.97 -17.27
N SER A 85 -1.88 -2.22 -17.61
CA SER A 85 -2.53 -2.97 -18.67
C SER A 85 -4.02 -3.24 -18.39
N ASP A 86 -4.38 -3.37 -17.11
CA ASP A 86 -5.77 -3.52 -16.65
C ASP A 86 -6.53 -2.17 -16.66
N GLY A 87 -5.88 -1.08 -17.09
CA GLY A 87 -6.47 0.25 -17.27
C GLY A 87 -6.37 1.18 -16.06
N SER A 88 -5.60 0.84 -15.02
CA SER A 88 -5.45 1.70 -13.85
C SER A 88 -4.37 2.78 -14.04
N GLU A 89 -4.61 3.99 -13.54
CA GLU A 89 -3.57 5.02 -13.41
C GLU A 89 -2.70 4.69 -12.20
N VAL A 90 -1.38 4.55 -12.39
CA VAL A 90 -0.45 4.25 -11.29
C VAL A 90 0.82 5.08 -11.41
N LYS A 91 1.08 5.92 -10.40
CA LYS A 91 2.35 6.64 -10.20
C LYS A 91 3.10 6.09 -9.01
N VAL A 92 4.42 5.97 -9.16
CA VAL A 92 5.32 5.46 -8.12
C VAL A 92 6.46 6.44 -7.87
N ASP A 93 6.94 6.49 -6.63
CA ASP A 93 8.11 7.27 -6.26
C ASP A 93 9.42 6.66 -6.78
N LYS A 94 10.54 7.34 -6.54
CA LYS A 94 11.89 6.89 -6.91
C LYS A 94 12.32 5.54 -6.31
N PHE A 95 11.59 5.02 -5.32
CA PHE A 95 11.82 3.71 -4.71
C PHE A 95 10.79 2.67 -5.17
N GLY A 96 9.98 2.98 -6.18
CA GLY A 96 8.96 2.09 -6.73
C GLY A 96 7.73 1.94 -5.84
N ARG A 97 7.48 2.85 -4.89
CA ARG A 97 6.33 2.78 -3.97
C ARG A 97 5.18 3.61 -4.53
N ILE A 98 3.94 3.13 -4.41
CA ILE A 98 2.76 3.82 -4.96
C ILE A 98 2.60 5.20 -4.31
N GLU A 99 2.52 6.25 -5.13
CA GLU A 99 2.15 7.61 -4.73
C GLU A 99 0.74 7.99 -5.19
N LEU A 100 0.27 7.35 -6.28
CA LEU A 100 -1.09 7.46 -6.80
C LEU A 100 -1.54 6.15 -7.43
N TYR A 101 -2.79 5.79 -7.16
CA TYR A 101 -3.50 4.70 -7.81
C TYR A 101 -4.95 5.12 -8.06
N ARG A 102 -5.44 4.96 -9.29
CA ARG A 102 -6.86 5.10 -9.63
C ARG A 102 -7.31 3.93 -10.50
N ASP A 103 -8.31 3.20 -10.04
CA ASP A 103 -9.06 2.26 -10.87
C ASP A 103 -10.27 2.99 -11.49
N HIS A 104 -10.29 3.12 -12.81
CA HIS A 104 -11.33 3.87 -13.53
C HIS A 104 -12.64 3.08 -13.73
N LYS A 105 -12.74 1.86 -13.20
CA LYS A 105 -14.00 1.12 -13.16
C LYS A 105 -15.02 1.82 -12.25
N ASN A 106 -16.31 1.61 -12.50
CA ASN A 106 -17.37 2.20 -11.67
C ASN A 106 -17.23 1.78 -10.20
N GLY A 107 -17.04 2.75 -9.31
CA GLY A 107 -16.79 2.51 -7.88
C GLY A 107 -15.38 2.02 -7.56
N GLY A 108 -14.43 2.19 -8.49
CA GLY A 108 -13.04 1.77 -8.35
C GLY A 108 -12.29 2.50 -7.23
N LEU A 109 -11.24 1.84 -6.74
CA LEU A 109 -10.39 2.35 -5.66
C LEU A 109 -9.53 3.53 -6.13
N GLU A 110 -9.55 4.61 -5.36
CA GLU A 110 -8.65 5.76 -5.51
C GLU A 110 -7.79 5.94 -4.25
N LEU A 111 -6.47 6.06 -4.46
CA LEU A 111 -5.48 6.29 -3.42
C LEU A 111 -4.51 7.36 -3.89
N ILE A 112 -4.35 8.41 -3.09
CA ILE A 112 -3.39 9.50 -3.34
C ILE A 112 -2.58 9.79 -2.08
N SER A 113 -1.26 9.79 -2.22
CA SER A 113 -0.37 10.21 -1.14
C SER A 113 -0.42 11.73 -0.98
N ARG A 114 -0.24 12.21 0.26
CA ARG A 114 -0.20 13.66 0.55
C ARG A 114 0.75 14.46 -0.36
N ASN A 115 1.88 13.86 -0.74
CA ASN A 115 2.86 14.52 -1.61
C ASN A 115 2.28 14.71 -3.03
N GLU A 116 1.71 13.67 -3.62
CA GLU A 116 1.11 13.78 -4.96
C GLU A 116 -0.15 14.67 -4.94
N GLU A 117 -0.94 14.61 -3.87
CA GLU A 117 -2.10 15.51 -3.69
C GLU A 117 -1.67 16.98 -3.69
N MET A 118 -0.56 17.30 -3.02
CA MET A 118 0.01 18.64 -3.02
C MET A 118 0.52 19.04 -4.43
N LEU A 119 1.19 18.13 -5.13
CA LEU A 119 1.69 18.38 -6.49
C LEU A 119 0.55 18.61 -7.49
N GLU A 120 -0.55 17.85 -7.40
CA GLU A 120 -1.73 18.07 -8.25
C GLU A 120 -2.35 19.44 -8.00
N LYS A 121 -2.47 19.88 -6.73
CA LYS A 121 -2.96 21.23 -6.40
C LYS A 121 -2.09 22.34 -6.99
N ILE A 122 -0.76 22.19 -6.90
CA ILE A 122 0.19 23.15 -7.48
C ILE A 122 0.05 23.20 -9.00
N ARG A 123 -0.06 22.05 -9.67
CA ARG A 123 -0.25 21.99 -11.14
C ARG A 123 -1.51 22.74 -11.57
N VAL A 124 -2.63 22.54 -10.89
CA VAL A 124 -3.89 23.23 -11.18
C VAL A 124 -3.76 24.75 -11.02
N LEU A 125 -3.08 25.20 -9.96
CA LEU A 125 -2.85 26.63 -9.72
C LEU A 125 -1.96 27.29 -10.77
N MET A 126 -1.03 26.54 -11.39
CA MET A 126 -0.16 27.06 -12.44
C MET A 126 -0.80 27.06 -13.84
N THR A 127 -1.98 26.44 -13.98
CA THR A 127 -2.74 26.41 -15.24
C THR A 127 -3.87 27.44 -15.30
N LEU A 128 -4.04 28.23 -14.22
CA LEU A 128 -4.95 29.38 -14.11
C LEU A 128 -4.18 30.69 -14.34
#